data_AF-A0A376KP44-F1
#
_entry.id   AF-A0A376KP44-F1
#
_cell.length_a   1.000
_cell.length_b   1.000
_cell.length_c   1.000
_cell.angle_alpha   90.00
_cell.angle_beta   90.00
_cell.angle_gamma   90.00
#
_symmetry.space_group_name_H-M   'P 1'
#
loop_
_entity.id
_entity.type
_entity.pdbx_description
1 polymer ?
#
loop_
_entity_poly.entity_id
_entity_poly.type
_entity_poly.pdbx_seq_one_letter_code
_entity_poly.pdbx_strand_id
1 'polypeptide(L)'
;MRDDTILVSIMHVNNEIGVVQDIAAIGEMCRARGIIYHVDATQSVGKLPIDLSQLKVDLMSFSGHKIYGPKGIGALYVRRKPRVRIEAQMHGGGHERGMRSGTLPVHQIVGMGEAYRIAKEEMATEMERLRGLRKPSVERHQRYRRSLPER
;
A
#
# COMPACT_ATOMS: atom_id res chain seq x y z
N MET A 1 16.83 10.99 10.55
CA MET A 1 16.43 11.95 9.50
C MET A 1 17.36 13.14 9.62
N ARG A 2 18.04 13.49 8.51
CA ARG A 2 18.91 14.66 8.44
C ARG A 2 18.08 15.91 8.15
N ASP A 3 18.65 17.09 8.33
CA ASP A 3 17.94 18.37 8.13
C ASP A 3 17.57 18.62 6.66
N ASP A 4 18.26 17.98 5.72
CA ASP A 4 18.03 18.04 4.27
C ASP A 4 17.08 16.94 3.74
N THR A 5 16.49 16.14 4.63
CA THR A 5 15.62 15.03 4.22
C THR A 5 14.28 15.56 3.71
N ILE A 6 13.96 15.36 2.43
CA ILE A 6 12.71 15.83 1.81
C ILE A 6 11.62 14.77 1.69
N LEU A 7 12.00 13.49 1.66
CA LEU A 7 11.11 12.36 1.42
C LEU A 7 11.53 11.16 2.29
N VAL A 8 10.53 10.51 2.87
CA VAL A 8 10.65 9.19 3.49
C VAL A 8 9.74 8.24 2.74
N SER A 9 10.25 7.06 2.37
CA SER A 9 9.48 6.04 1.67
C SER A 9 9.60 4.70 2.39
N ILE A 10 8.51 4.21 2.96
CA ILE A 10 8.47 2.95 3.70
C ILE A 10 7.26 2.14 3.26
N MET A 11 7.46 0.84 2.97
CA MET A 11 6.35 -0.05 2.62
C MET A 11 5.49 -0.37 3.85
N HIS A 12 4.16 -0.48 3.68
CA HIS A 12 3.25 -0.82 4.78
C HIS A 12 3.38 -2.30 5.17
N VAL A 13 3.40 -3.20 4.19
CA VAL A 13 3.55 -4.65 4.39
C VAL A 13 4.63 -5.17 3.47
N ASN A 14 5.63 -5.83 4.04
CA ASN A 14 6.69 -6.47 3.25
C ASN A 14 6.15 -7.63 2.42
N ASN A 15 6.51 -7.67 1.13
CA ASN A 15 6.01 -8.67 0.17
C ASN A 15 6.60 -10.07 0.36
N GLU A 16 7.73 -10.21 1.06
CA GLU A 16 8.41 -11.48 1.27
C GLU A 16 8.04 -12.10 2.62
N ILE A 17 8.17 -11.31 3.69
CA ILE A 17 8.00 -11.81 5.07
C ILE A 17 6.69 -11.38 5.73
N GLY A 18 5.92 -10.48 5.11
CA GLY A 18 4.61 -10.04 5.62
C GLY A 18 4.66 -9.16 6.87
N VAL A 19 5.84 -8.64 7.23
CA VAL A 19 6.00 -7.70 8.36
C VAL A 19 5.26 -6.40 8.05
N VAL A 20 4.49 -5.94 9.04
CA VAL A 20 3.73 -4.69 8.99
C VAL A 20 4.54 -3.59 9.67
N GLN A 21 4.72 -2.45 9.00
CA GLN A 21 5.37 -1.27 9.57
C GLN A 21 4.33 -0.34 10.20
N ASP A 22 4.70 0.35 11.28
CA ASP A 22 3.84 1.36 11.91
C ASP A 22 3.85 2.67 11.10
N ILE A 23 3.07 2.67 10.04
CA ILE A 23 2.95 3.81 9.13
C ILE A 23 2.28 5.03 9.79
N ALA A 24 1.53 4.84 10.88
CA ALA A 24 0.91 5.94 11.61
C ALA A 24 1.98 6.72 12.38
N ALA A 25 2.80 6.02 13.18
CA ALA A 25 3.90 6.63 13.91
C ALA A 25 4.94 7.30 13.00
N ILE A 26 5.29 6.64 11.88
CA ILE A 26 6.22 7.23 10.90
C ILE A 26 5.62 8.48 10.25
N GLY A 27 4.31 8.46 9.94
CA GLY A 27 3.61 9.63 9.41
C GLY A 27 3.62 10.82 10.38
N GLU A 28 3.44 10.58 11.68
CA GLU A 28 3.58 11.60 12.73
C GLU A 28 4.98 12.22 12.73
N MET A 29 6.02 11.38 12.70
CA MET A 29 7.41 11.83 12.67
C MET A 29 7.74 12.66 11.43
N CYS A 30 7.26 12.24 10.25
CA CYS A 30 7.50 12.97 9.00
C CYS A 30 6.76 14.31 9.00
N ARG A 31 5.49 14.32 9.43
CA ARG A 31 4.69 15.55 9.48
C ARG A 31 5.26 16.57 10.45
N ALA A 32 5.74 16.15 11.61
CA ALA A 32 6.37 17.03 12.59
C ALA A 32 7.61 17.76 12.04
N ARG A 33 8.25 17.20 11.01
CA ARG A 33 9.46 17.73 10.38
C ARG A 33 9.22 18.34 9.00
N GLY A 34 7.97 18.40 8.52
CA GLY A 34 7.66 18.87 7.17
C GLY A 34 8.18 17.99 6.04
N ILE A 35 8.48 16.71 6.33
CA ILE A 35 9.01 15.74 5.38
C ILE A 35 7.85 15.05 4.67
N ILE A 36 7.91 14.91 3.34
CA ILE A 36 6.91 14.17 2.58
C ILE A 36 7.02 12.69 2.94
N TYR A 37 5.88 12.06 3.23
CA TYR A 37 5.83 10.63 3.53
C TYR A 37 5.14 9.82 2.44
N HIS A 38 5.89 8.92 1.81
CA HIS A 38 5.39 7.93 0.86
C HIS A 38 5.25 6.55 1.50
N VAL A 39 4.13 5.88 1.24
CA VAL A 39 3.89 4.50 1.64
C VAL A 39 3.59 3.62 0.43
N ASP A 40 4.36 2.54 0.25
CA ASP A 40 3.94 1.47 -0.65
C ASP A 40 2.93 0.56 0.08
N ALA A 41 1.65 0.70 -0.31
CA ALA A 41 0.55 -0.05 0.28
C ALA A 41 0.12 -1.27 -0.55
N THR A 42 0.87 -1.61 -1.61
CA THR A 42 0.51 -2.64 -2.60
C THR A 42 0.14 -4.00 -1.99
N GLN A 43 0.82 -4.41 -0.91
CA GLN A 43 0.51 -5.68 -0.22
C GLN A 43 -0.55 -5.53 0.88
N SER A 44 -0.79 -4.32 1.36
CA SER A 44 -1.68 -4.04 2.49
C SER A 44 -3.10 -3.63 2.10
N VAL A 45 -3.28 -3.00 0.93
CA VAL A 45 -4.58 -2.49 0.49
C VAL A 45 -5.57 -3.64 0.33
N GLY A 46 -6.78 -3.42 0.89
CA GLY A 46 -7.86 -4.41 1.05
C GLY A 46 -7.52 -5.65 1.88
N LYS A 47 -6.41 -5.61 2.63
CA LYS A 47 -6.03 -6.64 3.63
C LYS A 47 -5.89 -6.04 5.04
N LEU A 48 -5.51 -4.78 5.11
CA LEU A 48 -5.45 -3.99 6.35
C LEU A 48 -6.28 -2.72 6.17
N PRO A 49 -6.93 -2.22 7.23
CA PRO A 49 -7.61 -0.93 7.19
C PRO A 49 -6.64 0.19 6.81
N ILE A 50 -7.02 1.03 5.86
CA ILE A 50 -6.28 2.22 5.45
C ILE A 50 -7.26 3.38 5.40
N ASP A 51 -7.05 4.38 6.25
CA ASP A 51 -7.81 5.63 6.25
C ASP A 51 -6.87 6.83 6.13
N LEU A 52 -6.80 7.40 4.93
CA LEU A 52 -5.94 8.55 4.61
C LEU A 52 -6.47 9.89 5.17
N SER A 53 -7.70 9.90 5.73
CA SER A 53 -8.21 11.04 6.48
C SER A 53 -7.52 11.17 7.84
N GLN A 54 -7.12 10.03 8.43
CA GLN A 54 -6.43 9.95 9.72
C GLN A 54 -4.91 9.79 9.56
N LEU A 55 -4.48 8.91 8.65
CA LEU A 55 -3.07 8.64 8.43
C LEU A 55 -2.37 9.84 7.82
N LYS A 56 -1.23 10.26 8.41
CA LYS A 56 -0.37 11.34 7.91
C LYS A 56 0.56 10.88 6.78
N VAL A 57 -0.01 10.21 5.78
CA VAL A 57 0.68 9.76 4.56
C VAL A 57 0.42 10.76 3.44
N ASP A 58 1.46 11.22 2.76
CA ASP A 58 1.37 12.25 1.72
C ASP A 58 1.26 11.65 0.32
N LEU A 59 1.91 10.51 0.09
CA LEU A 59 1.86 9.73 -1.13
C LEU A 59 1.59 8.26 -0.79
N MET A 60 0.71 7.56 -1.53
CA MET A 60 0.49 6.13 -1.31
C MET A 60 0.31 5.36 -2.62
N SER A 61 1.09 4.30 -2.79
CA SER A 61 1.06 3.45 -3.99
C SER A 61 0.09 2.28 -3.86
N PHE A 62 -0.64 2.03 -4.93
CA PHE A 62 -1.67 0.99 -5.06
C PHE A 62 -1.50 0.17 -6.34
N SER A 63 -1.84 -1.11 -6.30
CA SER A 63 -1.84 -1.99 -7.48
C SER A 63 -3.14 -2.79 -7.55
N GLY A 64 -3.63 -3.06 -8.78
CA GLY A 64 -4.83 -3.89 -9.00
C GLY A 64 -4.57 -5.38 -8.79
N HIS A 65 -3.53 -5.93 -9.40
CA HIS A 65 -3.28 -7.39 -9.43
C HIS A 65 -2.83 -8.02 -8.10
N LYS A 66 -2.66 -7.24 -7.03
CA LYS A 66 -2.39 -7.74 -5.67
C LYS A 66 -3.65 -7.84 -4.80
N ILE A 67 -4.80 -7.52 -5.40
CA ILE A 67 -6.13 -7.53 -4.80
C ILE A 67 -7.18 -8.05 -5.79
N TYR A 68 -6.81 -9.09 -6.55
CA TYR A 68 -7.68 -9.75 -7.54
C TYR A 68 -8.15 -8.87 -8.72
N GLY A 69 -7.61 -7.66 -8.86
CA GLY A 69 -7.81 -6.81 -10.03
C GLY A 69 -6.88 -7.18 -11.20
N PRO A 70 -7.00 -6.46 -12.33
CA PRO A 70 -6.18 -6.75 -13.51
C PRO A 70 -4.71 -6.34 -13.36
N LYS A 71 -3.84 -6.98 -14.14
CA LYS A 71 -2.43 -6.60 -14.31
C LYS A 71 -2.32 -5.36 -15.21
N GLY A 72 -1.28 -4.57 -15.02
CA GLY A 72 -1.02 -3.37 -15.84
C GLY A 72 -1.78 -2.11 -15.41
N ILE A 73 -2.37 -2.11 -14.21
CA ILE A 73 -3.01 -0.93 -13.62
C ILE A 73 -2.68 -0.77 -12.14
N GLY A 74 -2.60 0.47 -11.71
CA GLY A 74 -2.36 0.89 -10.34
C GLY A 74 -2.79 2.34 -10.16
N ALA A 75 -2.61 2.85 -8.96
CA ALA A 75 -2.94 4.23 -8.63
C ALA A 75 -1.90 4.79 -7.64
N LEU A 76 -1.72 6.11 -7.68
CA LEU A 76 -0.95 6.86 -6.70
C LEU A 76 -1.87 7.86 -6.04
N TYR A 77 -2.06 7.71 -4.73
CA TYR A 77 -2.66 8.77 -3.93
C TYR A 77 -1.66 9.91 -3.78
N VAL A 78 -2.11 11.13 -4.04
CA VAL A 78 -1.37 12.37 -3.77
C VAL A 78 -2.22 13.26 -2.89
N ARG A 79 -1.73 13.55 -1.68
CA ARG A 79 -2.47 14.34 -0.69
C ARG A 79 -2.75 15.75 -1.20
N ARG A 80 -4.00 16.18 -1.05
CA ARG A 80 -4.46 17.53 -1.45
C ARG A 80 -4.39 18.57 -0.33
N LYS A 81 -4.51 18.15 0.93
CA LYS A 81 -4.45 19.03 2.12
C LYS A 81 -3.70 18.33 3.27
N PRO A 82 -2.57 18.90 3.76
CA PRO A 82 -1.77 19.93 3.09
C PRO A 82 -1.39 19.52 1.67
N ARG A 83 -1.21 20.49 0.77
CA ARG A 83 -1.04 20.22 -0.66
C ARG A 83 0.36 19.67 -0.95
N VAL A 84 0.42 18.48 -1.53
CA VAL A 84 1.65 17.86 -2.03
C VAL A 84 1.74 18.09 -3.54
N ARG A 85 2.95 18.30 -4.05
CA ARG A 85 3.24 18.46 -5.48
C ARG A 85 4.25 17.40 -5.88
N ILE A 86 4.07 16.86 -7.08
CA ILE A 86 4.99 15.91 -7.72
C ILE A 86 5.22 16.38 -9.15
N GLU A 87 6.41 16.12 -9.66
CA GLU A 87 6.72 16.32 -11.08
C GLU A 87 6.30 15.08 -11.88
N ALA A 88 5.60 15.32 -12.99
CA ALA A 88 5.14 14.24 -13.85
C ALA A 88 6.35 13.54 -14.50
N GLN A 89 6.37 12.23 -14.43
CA GLN A 89 7.36 11.42 -15.16
C GLN A 89 6.89 11.12 -16.59
N MET A 90 5.58 11.12 -16.82
CA MET A 90 4.96 10.87 -18.12
C MET A 90 4.33 12.16 -18.67
N HIS A 91 4.86 12.63 -19.79
CA HIS A 91 4.46 13.88 -20.45
C HIS A 91 3.56 13.60 -21.67
N GLY A 92 2.68 14.55 -22.03
CA GLY A 92 1.71 14.42 -23.14
C GLY A 92 0.26 14.77 -22.78
N GLY A 93 -0.24 15.91 -23.27
CA GLY A 93 -1.67 16.27 -23.21
C GLY A 93 -2.26 16.58 -21.83
N GLY A 94 -1.46 16.59 -20.75
CA GLY A 94 -1.89 17.08 -19.44
C GLY A 94 -2.92 16.22 -18.69
N HIS A 95 -3.04 14.94 -19.02
CA HIS A 95 -3.97 14.00 -18.39
C HIS A 95 -3.70 13.81 -16.88
N GLU A 96 -4.69 13.27 -16.14
CA GLU A 96 -4.60 13.06 -14.69
C GLU A 96 -4.12 14.32 -13.92
N ARG A 97 -4.69 15.48 -14.29
CA ARG A 97 -4.35 16.81 -13.73
C ARG A 97 -2.88 17.19 -13.94
N GLY A 98 -2.31 16.75 -15.06
CA GLY A 98 -0.91 16.95 -15.39
C GLY A 98 0.07 16.03 -14.64
N MET A 99 -0.40 15.05 -13.86
CA MET A 99 0.47 14.16 -13.09
C MET A 99 0.83 12.87 -13.85
N ARG A 100 -0.01 12.42 -14.78
CA ARG A 100 0.25 11.23 -15.60
C ARG A 100 -0.43 11.35 -16.95
N SER A 101 0.38 11.55 -17.98
CA SER A 101 -0.07 11.69 -19.37
C SER A 101 -0.44 10.36 -20.05
N GLY A 102 -1.29 10.43 -21.08
CA GLY A 102 -1.70 9.31 -21.93
C GLY A 102 -3.15 8.89 -21.70
N THR A 103 -3.75 8.28 -22.72
CA THR A 103 -5.13 7.81 -22.69
C THR A 103 -5.37 6.85 -21.53
N LEU A 104 -6.51 7.03 -20.87
CA LEU A 104 -6.94 6.24 -19.72
C LEU A 104 -7.45 4.86 -20.18
N PRO A 105 -6.85 3.74 -19.72
CA PRO A 105 -7.31 2.41 -20.09
C PRO A 105 -8.60 2.05 -19.33
N VAL A 106 -9.75 2.49 -19.85
CA VAL A 106 -11.05 2.45 -19.17
C VAL A 106 -11.38 1.06 -18.58
N HIS A 107 -11.23 -0.01 -19.35
CA HIS A 107 -11.51 -1.37 -18.87
C HIS A 107 -10.62 -1.79 -17.69
N GLN A 108 -9.35 -1.35 -17.68
CA GLN A 108 -8.43 -1.60 -16.57
C GLN A 108 -8.81 -0.80 -15.32
N ILE A 109 -9.23 0.45 -15.50
CA ILE A 109 -9.69 1.33 -14.41
C ILE A 109 -10.96 0.76 -13.78
N VAL A 110 -11.93 0.34 -14.61
CA VAL A 110 -13.17 -0.30 -14.15
C VAL A 110 -12.85 -1.59 -13.38
N GLY A 111 -12.00 -2.45 -13.94
CA GLY A 111 -11.59 -3.69 -13.27
C GLY A 111 -10.87 -3.46 -11.94
N MET A 112 -10.02 -2.41 -11.85
CA MET A 112 -9.39 -2.02 -10.59
C MET A 112 -10.40 -1.46 -9.59
N GLY A 113 -11.34 -0.61 -10.03
CA GLY A 113 -12.39 -0.06 -9.17
C GLY A 113 -13.28 -1.15 -8.57
N GLU A 114 -13.68 -2.12 -9.38
CA GLU A 114 -14.50 -3.25 -8.93
C GLU A 114 -13.77 -4.14 -7.92
N ALA A 115 -12.50 -4.44 -8.18
CA ALA A 115 -11.68 -5.19 -7.22
C ALA A 115 -11.57 -4.48 -5.85
N TYR A 116 -11.47 -3.15 -5.84
CA TYR A 116 -11.41 -2.36 -4.61
C TYR A 116 -12.77 -2.26 -3.90
N ARG A 117 -13.88 -2.25 -4.66
CA ARG A 117 -15.24 -2.31 -4.11
C ARG A 117 -15.47 -3.63 -3.37
N ILE A 118 -15.21 -4.75 -4.04
CA ILE A 118 -15.31 -6.11 -3.46
C ILE A 118 -14.43 -6.22 -2.22
N ALA A 119 -13.17 -5.82 -2.32
CA ALA A 119 -12.26 -5.91 -1.19
C ALA A 119 -12.73 -5.09 0.01
N LYS A 120 -13.32 -3.91 -0.19
CA LYS A 120 -13.87 -3.12 0.91
C LYS A 120 -15.01 -3.85 1.65
N GLU A 121 -15.85 -4.58 0.91
CA GLU A 121 -16.98 -5.33 1.47
C GLU A 121 -16.53 -6.61 2.17
N GLU A 122 -15.55 -7.33 1.61
CA GLU A 122 -15.16 -8.66 2.05
C GLU A 122 -13.94 -8.68 2.99
N MET A 123 -13.16 -7.59 3.09
CA MET A 123 -11.85 -7.57 3.77
C MET A 123 -11.90 -8.16 5.18
N ALA A 124 -12.91 -7.86 5.99
CA ALA A 124 -12.99 -8.37 7.37
C ALA A 124 -13.08 -9.90 7.40
N THR A 125 -14.05 -10.46 6.68
CA THR A 125 -14.31 -11.89 6.58
C THR A 125 -13.13 -12.63 5.94
N GLU A 126 -12.61 -12.12 4.83
CA GLU A 126 -11.52 -12.77 4.10
C GLU A 126 -10.23 -12.77 4.92
N MET A 127 -9.91 -11.68 5.62
CA MET A 127 -8.70 -11.62 6.43
C MET A 127 -8.78 -12.49 7.68
N GLU A 128 -9.96 -12.68 8.26
CA GLU A 128 -10.17 -13.67 9.31
C GLU A 128 -9.93 -15.09 8.78
N ARG A 129 -10.55 -15.43 7.64
CA ARG A 129 -10.37 -16.74 6.98
C ARG A 129 -8.89 -17.01 6.66
N LEU A 130 -8.20 -16.06 6.02
CA LEU A 130 -6.79 -16.20 5.65
C LEU A 130 -5.87 -16.34 6.89
N ARG A 131 -6.16 -15.61 7.98
CA ARG A 131 -5.43 -15.79 9.25
C ARG A 131 -5.66 -17.19 9.83
N GLY A 132 -6.89 -17.69 9.78
CA GLY A 132 -7.26 -19.04 10.18
C GLY A 132 -6.51 -20.12 9.40
N LEU A 133 -6.33 -19.93 8.08
CA LEU A 133 -5.57 -20.85 7.23
C LEU A 133 -4.05 -20.76 7.44
N ARG A 134 -3.53 -19.58 7.77
CA ARG A 134 -2.09 -19.37 8.00
C ARG A 134 -1.61 -20.01 9.30
N LYS A 135 -2.41 -19.93 10.37
CA LYS A 135 -2.01 -20.34 11.72
C LYS A 135 -1.54 -21.81 11.82
N PRO A 136 -2.27 -22.82 11.28
CA PRO A 136 -1.81 -24.21 11.30
C PRO A 136 -0.48 -24.44 10.58
N SER A 137 -0.27 -23.76 9.46
CA SER A 137 0.97 -23.86 8.67
C SER A 137 2.18 -23.33 9.46
N VAL A 138 2.01 -22.20 10.14
CA VAL A 138 3.05 -21.62 11.01
C VAL A 138 3.34 -22.53 12.20
N GLU A 139 2.31 -23.02 12.89
CA GLU A 139 2.46 -23.92 14.04
C GLU A 139 3.15 -25.25 13.65
N ARG A 140 2.81 -25.80 12.48
CA ARG A 140 3.47 -27.00 11.94
C ARG A 140 4.95 -26.75 11.69
N HIS A 141 5.29 -25.62 11.06
CA HIS A 141 6.68 -25.26 10.80
C HIS A 141 7.48 -25.04 12.09
N GLN A 142 6.89 -24.37 13.08
CA GLN A 142 7.52 -24.16 14.39
C GLN A 142 7.75 -25.47 15.15
N ARG A 143 6.78 -26.40 15.12
CA ARG A 143 6.94 -27.74 15.69
C ARG A 143 8.08 -28.51 15.03
N TYR A 144 8.13 -28.50 13.70
CA TYR A 144 9.21 -29.14 12.94
C TYR A 144 10.58 -28.56 13.31
N ARG A 145 10.69 -27.23 13.38
CA ARG A 145 11.94 -26.56 13.74
C ARG A 145 12.42 -26.90 15.16
N ARG A 146 11.51 -27.08 16.12
CA ARG A 146 11.83 -27.48 17.50
C ARG A 146 12.23 -28.96 17.63
N SER A 147 11.78 -29.83 16.70
CA SER A 147 12.16 -31.25 16.70
C SER A 147 13.52 -31.52 16.05
N LEU A 148 14.15 -30.51 15.43
CA LEU A 148 15.48 -30.66 14.85
C LEU A 148 16.54 -30.61 15.98
N PRO A 149 17.55 -31.49 15.96
CA PRO A 149 18.67 -31.39 16.89
C PRO A 149 19.38 -30.04 16.73
N GLU A 150 19.75 -29.43 17.86
CA GLU A 150 20.59 -28.23 17.86
C GLU A 150 21.93 -28.57 17.18
N ARG A 151 22.37 -27.71 16.25
CA ARG A 151 23.69 -27.79 15.61
C ARG A 151 24.69 -26.95 16.37
#